data_AF-A0A970MT29-F1
#
_entry.id   AF-A0A970MT29-F1
#
_cell.length_a   1.000
_cell.length_b   1.000
_cell.length_c   1.000
_cell.angle_alpha   90.00
_cell.angle_beta   90.00
_cell.angle_gamma   90.00
#
_symmetry.space_group_name_H-M   'P 1'
#
loop_
_entity.id
_entity.type
_entity.pdbx_description
1 polymer ?
#
loop_
_entity_poly.entity_id
_entity_poly.type
_entity_poly.pdbx_seq_one_letter_code
_entity_poly.pdbx_strand_id
1 'polypeptide(L)'
;MAGEVSIRMIGGQADNAAIEIHGVGAGDFDAKLWRAGTLNIVPDSRLPLIAPRLGGIQRNIYAPAIVDLGDSWRVFFGGWDGVDNGKDRIYSLTTGNFLDFENRQTVIEHGVFVHVCNVSALRLPDKSFKLMCTAYPDPDGLNKPVTFTSPDGNIWNGTRAPYEPKFSDIIKIDGYDKFATADINGMNVILYEDGVYRLYFNNFKDFGKVFRATSTDGKTFKYDNVAVEFSACVIDVKKFGTAADPIYLMGLHMNRDTLWYSLSADGLKFDAPKELVKNLGDADRYIVAIGWVVRDNRLLGFLYGASDTGHLNRNRIFGRWLQKKVVFVASDGSRFEPAAALGPDRQIINIPGDKELDGTFEIFAEDGVTLLGRIAGKATPTAVYVVEEK
;
A
#
# COMPACT_ATOMS: atom_id res chain seq x y z
N MET A 1 27.01 -0.58 10.76
CA MET A 1 27.80 0.66 10.87
C MET A 1 27.01 1.72 10.15
N ALA A 2 26.69 2.84 10.78
CA ALA A 2 26.02 3.93 10.08
C ALA A 2 27.00 4.49 9.04
N GLY A 3 26.61 4.49 7.76
CA GLY A 3 27.36 5.13 6.70
C GLY A 3 27.49 6.64 6.98
N GLU A 4 28.50 7.27 6.41
CA GLU A 4 28.64 8.72 6.50
C GLU A 4 27.49 9.36 5.70
N VAL A 5 26.59 10.08 6.38
CA VAL A 5 25.51 10.82 5.72
C VAL A 5 25.97 12.23 5.36
N SER A 6 25.58 12.69 4.18
CA SER A 6 25.79 14.07 3.74
C SER A 6 24.49 14.67 3.21
N ILE A 7 24.41 16.00 3.22
CA ILE A 7 23.33 16.74 2.59
C ILE A 7 23.93 17.90 1.78
N ARG A 8 23.42 18.11 0.58
CA ARG A 8 23.85 19.22 -0.28
C ARG A 8 22.69 19.79 -1.07
N MET A 9 22.76 21.07 -1.37
CA MET A 9 21.81 21.73 -2.26
C MET A 9 21.99 21.22 -3.69
N ILE A 10 20.89 21.05 -4.41
CA ILE A 10 20.84 20.68 -5.83
C ILE A 10 19.97 21.67 -6.61
N GLY A 11 20.02 21.58 -7.94
CA GLY A 11 19.11 22.35 -8.79
C GLY A 11 17.66 21.89 -8.63
N GLY A 12 16.73 22.83 -8.58
CA GLY A 12 15.30 22.58 -8.42
C GLY A 12 14.59 23.78 -7.78
N GLN A 13 13.28 23.66 -7.61
CA GLN A 13 12.47 24.66 -6.93
C GLN A 13 11.36 23.97 -6.13
N ALA A 14 11.42 24.10 -4.81
CA ALA A 14 10.36 23.73 -3.89
C ALA A 14 9.29 24.84 -3.82
N ASP A 15 8.16 24.53 -3.17
CA ASP A 15 7.11 25.52 -2.91
C ASP A 15 7.62 26.73 -2.10
N ASN A 16 6.89 27.84 -2.22
CA ASN A 16 7.18 29.06 -1.45
C ASN A 16 7.18 28.75 0.06
N ALA A 17 8.15 29.31 0.79
CA ALA A 17 8.34 29.11 2.24
C ALA A 17 8.53 27.64 2.65
N ALA A 18 9.08 26.80 1.76
CA ALA A 18 9.47 25.44 2.06
C ALA A 18 10.83 25.11 1.45
N ILE A 19 11.44 24.04 1.94
CA ILE A 19 12.53 23.34 1.27
C ILE A 19 12.09 21.91 0.96
N GLU A 20 12.61 21.36 -0.13
CA GLU A 20 12.39 19.96 -0.50
C GLU A 20 13.69 19.16 -0.26
N ILE A 21 13.58 18.02 0.41
CA ILE A 21 14.71 17.13 0.70
C ILE A 21 14.51 15.80 -0.04
N HIS A 22 15.41 15.46 -0.95
CA HIS A 22 15.45 14.20 -1.70
C HIS A 22 16.35 13.16 -1.01
N GLY A 23 16.27 11.90 -1.41
CA GLY A 23 17.13 10.83 -0.90
C GLY A 23 16.78 10.38 0.52
N VAL A 24 15.54 10.62 0.96
CA VAL A 24 15.08 10.26 2.31
C VAL A 24 14.30 8.95 2.34
N GLY A 25 14.18 8.24 1.21
CA GLY A 25 13.43 6.98 1.14
C GLY A 25 13.99 5.91 2.09
N ALA A 26 13.09 5.09 2.62
CA ALA A 26 13.45 4.00 3.55
C ALA A 26 14.46 3.02 2.95
N GLY A 27 15.47 2.62 3.73
CA GLY A 27 16.40 1.55 3.36
C GLY A 27 15.78 0.15 3.36
N ASP A 28 16.63 -0.86 3.51
CA ASP A 28 16.20 -2.27 3.65
C ASP A 28 15.26 -2.44 4.85
N PHE A 29 14.33 -3.38 4.72
CA PHE A 29 13.36 -3.68 5.77
C PHE A 29 14.06 -4.13 7.06
N ASP A 30 13.88 -3.36 8.14
CA ASP A 30 14.37 -3.70 9.47
C ASP A 30 13.21 -4.11 10.41
N ALA A 31 13.08 -5.42 10.64
CA ALA A 31 12.07 -5.97 11.53
C ALA A 31 12.17 -5.46 12.98
N LYS A 32 13.32 -4.97 13.44
CA LYS A 32 13.48 -4.41 14.78
C LYS A 32 12.75 -3.07 14.91
N LEU A 33 12.85 -2.21 13.90
CA LEU A 33 12.14 -0.92 13.88
C LEU A 33 10.63 -1.15 13.86
N TRP A 34 10.16 -2.09 13.05
CA TRP A 34 8.75 -2.49 13.00
C TRP A 34 8.29 -3.09 14.32
N ARG A 35 9.09 -3.91 14.99
CA ARG A 35 8.73 -4.42 16.33
C ARG A 35 8.70 -3.32 17.39
N ALA A 36 9.57 -2.31 17.29
CA ALA A 36 9.59 -1.18 18.21
C ALA A 36 8.35 -0.27 18.06
N GLY A 37 7.79 -0.18 16.85
CA GLY A 37 6.58 0.61 16.58
C GLY A 37 6.81 2.12 16.56
N THR A 38 8.05 2.56 16.31
CA THR A 38 8.47 3.96 16.29
C THR A 38 8.65 4.51 14.88
N LEU A 39 7.90 4.01 13.89
CA LEU A 39 8.14 4.33 12.47
C LEU A 39 7.87 5.81 12.14
N ASN A 40 8.74 6.43 11.35
CA ASN A 40 8.53 7.76 10.76
C ASN A 40 7.74 7.63 9.45
N ILE A 41 6.41 7.58 9.59
CA ILE A 41 5.46 7.53 8.50
C ILE A 41 4.98 8.94 8.17
N VAL A 42 5.41 9.48 7.04
CA VAL A 42 5.10 10.85 6.61
C VAL A 42 3.94 10.84 5.61
N PRO A 43 2.88 11.63 5.79
CA PRO A 43 1.77 11.69 4.85
C PRO A 43 2.19 12.35 3.53
N ASP A 44 1.65 11.87 2.40
CA ASP A 44 1.81 12.57 1.13
C ASP A 44 1.09 13.93 1.19
N SER A 45 1.69 14.98 0.64
CA SER A 45 1.10 16.32 0.60
C SER A 45 -0.16 16.38 -0.26
N ARG A 46 -0.34 15.44 -1.19
CA ARG A 46 -1.52 15.35 -2.06
C ARG A 46 -2.60 14.50 -1.39
N LEU A 47 -3.70 15.15 -1.04
CA LEU A 47 -4.84 14.53 -0.35
C LEU A 47 -6.12 14.77 -1.17
N PRO A 48 -6.54 13.83 -2.04
CA PRO A 48 -6.00 12.47 -2.26
C PRO A 48 -4.76 12.45 -3.18
N LEU A 49 -4.05 11.32 -3.16
CA LEU A 49 -2.96 11.04 -4.10
C LEU A 49 -3.52 10.60 -5.48
N ILE A 50 -4.55 9.74 -5.48
CA ILE A 50 -5.27 9.34 -6.69
C ILE A 50 -6.75 9.61 -6.46
N ALA A 51 -7.34 10.44 -7.33
CA ALA A 51 -8.76 10.73 -7.36
C ALA A 51 -9.47 9.93 -8.47
N PRO A 52 -10.77 9.60 -8.33
CA PRO A 52 -11.58 9.07 -9.44
C PRO A 52 -11.58 9.99 -10.66
N ARG A 53 -11.73 9.44 -11.88
CA ARG A 53 -11.91 10.26 -13.08
C ARG A 53 -13.20 11.09 -13.02
N LEU A 54 -13.22 12.18 -13.79
CA LEU A 54 -14.35 13.11 -13.84
C LEU A 54 -15.39 12.79 -14.92
N GLY A 55 -15.20 11.72 -15.70
CA GLY A 55 -16.03 11.41 -16.87
C GLY A 55 -17.47 10.99 -16.56
N GLY A 56 -17.73 10.43 -15.38
CA GLY A 56 -19.04 9.89 -14.99
C GLY A 56 -19.44 10.27 -13.56
N ILE A 57 -20.66 9.89 -13.16
CA ILE A 57 -21.25 10.30 -11.88
C ILE A 57 -20.72 9.53 -10.67
N GLN A 58 -20.34 8.26 -10.85
CA GLN A 58 -19.86 7.39 -9.77
C GLN A 58 -18.35 7.51 -9.62
N ARG A 59 -17.91 7.93 -8.43
CA ARG A 59 -16.54 8.39 -8.16
C ARG A 59 -16.07 7.87 -6.79
N ASN A 60 -15.67 6.60 -6.78
CA ASN A 60 -15.32 5.87 -5.57
C ASN A 60 -14.19 4.88 -5.89
N ILE A 61 -12.94 5.16 -5.53
CA ILE A 61 -11.83 4.25 -5.79
C ILE A 61 -11.12 3.89 -4.49
N TYR A 62 -10.75 2.63 -4.34
CA TYR A 62 -10.18 2.08 -3.12
C TYR A 62 -9.44 0.75 -3.40
N ALA A 63 -9.00 0.07 -2.33
CA ALA A 63 -8.29 -1.20 -2.41
C ALA A 63 -7.07 -1.19 -3.36
N PRO A 64 -6.08 -0.29 -3.12
CA PRO A 64 -4.87 -0.28 -3.92
C PRO A 64 -4.04 -1.56 -3.68
N ALA A 65 -3.59 -2.20 -4.76
CA ALA A 65 -2.58 -3.25 -4.75
C ALA A 65 -1.43 -2.85 -5.69
N ILE A 66 -0.24 -2.73 -5.12
CA ILE A 66 0.94 -2.19 -5.82
C ILE A 66 1.87 -3.35 -6.17
N VAL A 67 2.35 -3.32 -7.41
CA VAL A 67 3.27 -4.31 -7.96
C VAL A 67 4.50 -3.61 -8.52
N ASP A 68 5.68 -4.01 -8.07
CA ASP A 68 6.96 -3.51 -8.59
C ASP A 68 7.26 -4.12 -9.96
N LEU A 69 7.59 -3.24 -10.91
CA LEU A 69 8.00 -3.60 -12.26
C LEU A 69 9.53 -3.58 -12.43
N GLY A 70 10.26 -3.10 -11.43
CA GLY A 70 11.71 -2.93 -11.40
C GLY A 70 12.10 -1.45 -11.47
N ASP A 71 11.72 -0.77 -12.54
CA ASP A 71 11.95 0.67 -12.74
C ASP A 71 10.74 1.54 -12.35
N SER A 72 9.58 0.92 -12.20
CA SER A 72 8.29 1.57 -12.03
C SER A 72 7.36 0.67 -11.23
N TRP A 73 6.16 1.16 -10.92
CA TRP A 73 5.10 0.40 -10.27
C TRP A 73 3.85 0.39 -11.13
N ARG A 74 3.12 -0.72 -11.06
CA ARG A 74 1.73 -0.79 -11.46
C ARG A 74 0.85 -0.81 -10.23
N VAL A 75 -0.10 0.11 -10.17
CA VAL A 75 -1.10 0.18 -9.09
C VAL A 75 -2.40 -0.33 -9.64
N PHE A 76 -2.89 -1.46 -9.13
CA PHE A 76 -4.24 -1.93 -9.33
C PHE A 76 -5.13 -1.38 -8.24
N PHE A 77 -6.40 -1.09 -8.54
CA PHE A 77 -7.36 -0.63 -7.55
C PHE A 77 -8.79 -0.95 -7.98
N GLY A 78 -9.69 -1.01 -7.01
CA GLY A 78 -11.10 -1.31 -7.23
C GLY A 78 -12.00 -0.08 -7.15
N GLY A 79 -13.25 -0.23 -7.60
CA GLY A 79 -14.32 0.74 -7.37
C GLY A 79 -15.03 1.22 -8.62
N TRP A 80 -15.40 2.51 -8.63
CA TRP A 80 -16.06 3.26 -9.70
C TRP A 80 -15.19 4.45 -10.09
N ASP A 81 -14.44 4.28 -11.16
CA ASP A 81 -13.46 5.28 -11.59
C ASP A 81 -14.04 6.29 -12.59
N GLY A 82 -15.06 7.04 -12.16
CA GLY A 82 -15.74 8.02 -13.01
C GLY A 82 -16.60 7.37 -14.09
N VAL A 83 -17.44 6.41 -13.67
CA VAL A 83 -18.37 5.66 -14.54
C VAL A 83 -19.82 6.00 -14.22
N ASP A 84 -20.76 5.56 -15.05
CA ASP A 84 -22.19 5.90 -14.90
C ASP A 84 -22.98 4.97 -13.98
N ASN A 85 -22.40 3.84 -13.55
CA ASN A 85 -23.05 2.85 -12.69
C ASN A 85 -22.18 2.50 -11.48
N GLY A 86 -22.84 2.15 -10.37
CA GLY A 86 -22.19 1.81 -9.09
C GLY A 86 -21.73 0.36 -9.01
N LYS A 87 -21.21 -0.20 -10.11
CA LYS A 87 -20.70 -1.58 -10.17
C LYS A 87 -19.18 -1.56 -10.09
N ASP A 88 -18.61 -2.29 -9.13
CA ASP A 88 -17.16 -2.28 -8.94
C ASP A 88 -16.45 -3.01 -10.07
N ARG A 89 -15.32 -2.44 -10.48
CA ARG A 89 -14.38 -2.97 -11.48
C ARG A 89 -12.97 -2.87 -10.93
N ILE A 90 -12.04 -3.56 -11.58
CA ILE A 90 -10.60 -3.37 -11.33
C ILE A 90 -10.02 -2.48 -12.41
N TYR A 91 -9.28 -1.47 -11.97
CA TYR A 91 -8.52 -0.56 -12.79
C TYR A 91 -7.04 -0.72 -12.51
N SER A 92 -6.21 -0.17 -13.38
CA SER A 92 -4.78 0.00 -13.10
C SER A 92 -4.25 1.30 -13.67
N LEU A 93 -3.16 1.77 -13.10
CA LEU A 93 -2.31 2.84 -13.64
C LEU A 93 -0.84 2.53 -13.36
N THR A 94 0.07 3.29 -13.96
CA THR A 94 1.53 3.14 -13.77
C THR A 94 2.14 4.40 -13.19
N THR A 95 3.23 4.26 -12.44
CA THR A 95 4.01 5.38 -11.92
C THR A 95 5.47 4.98 -11.75
N GLY A 96 6.41 5.89 -12.02
CA GLY A 96 7.84 5.68 -11.79
C GLY A 96 8.33 6.13 -10.42
N ASN A 97 7.54 6.95 -9.71
CA ASN A 97 7.99 7.69 -8.52
C ASN A 97 6.86 8.10 -7.57
N PHE A 98 5.61 7.74 -7.85
CA PHE A 98 4.40 8.21 -7.18
C PHE A 98 4.17 9.72 -7.24
N LEU A 99 4.86 10.45 -8.13
CA LEU A 99 4.59 11.86 -8.44
C LEU A 99 3.59 11.96 -9.58
N ASP A 100 3.86 11.22 -10.65
CA ASP A 100 3.07 11.20 -11.87
C ASP A 100 2.42 9.83 -12.07
N PHE A 101 1.20 9.83 -12.60
CA PHE A 101 0.42 8.61 -12.82
C PHE A 101 -0.10 8.58 -14.26
N GLU A 102 0.14 7.46 -14.94
CA GLU A 102 -0.11 7.31 -16.37
C GLU A 102 -0.85 6.00 -16.67
N ASN A 103 -1.20 5.78 -17.94
CA ASN A 103 -1.75 4.51 -18.45
C ASN A 103 -2.96 3.99 -17.67
N ARG A 104 -3.80 4.90 -17.18
CA ARG A 104 -4.97 4.59 -16.36
C ARG A 104 -6.06 3.91 -17.21
N GLN A 105 -6.35 2.65 -16.91
CA GLN A 105 -7.26 1.82 -17.70
C GLN A 105 -8.11 0.87 -16.84
N THR A 106 -9.24 0.41 -17.38
CA THR A 106 -10.02 -0.71 -16.82
C THR A 106 -9.34 -2.01 -17.20
N VAL A 107 -9.18 -2.91 -16.22
CA VAL A 107 -8.48 -4.20 -16.37
C VAL A 107 -9.45 -5.37 -16.31
N ILE A 108 -10.35 -5.36 -15.33
CA ILE A 108 -11.37 -6.39 -15.13
C ILE A 108 -12.73 -5.68 -14.99
N GLU A 109 -13.69 -6.05 -15.84
CA GLU A 109 -15.08 -5.64 -15.75
C GLU A 109 -15.83 -6.43 -14.66
N HIS A 110 -17.09 -6.07 -14.38
CA HIS A 110 -17.90 -6.85 -13.43
C HIS A 110 -18.42 -8.17 -14.03
N GLY A 111 -18.54 -8.27 -15.36
CA GLY A 111 -19.01 -9.49 -16.05
C GLY A 111 -20.38 -9.95 -15.56
N VAL A 112 -20.50 -11.24 -15.26
CA VAL A 112 -21.74 -11.85 -14.71
C VAL A 112 -22.06 -11.42 -13.27
N PHE A 113 -21.10 -10.77 -12.60
CA PHE A 113 -21.25 -10.27 -11.23
C PHE A 113 -21.80 -8.84 -11.21
N VAL A 114 -22.28 -8.41 -10.06
CA VAL A 114 -22.62 -7.00 -9.78
C VAL A 114 -21.35 -6.22 -9.44
N HIS A 115 -20.45 -6.80 -8.64
CA HIS A 115 -19.22 -6.17 -8.17
C HIS A 115 -18.04 -7.11 -8.36
N VAL A 116 -16.91 -6.60 -8.87
CA VAL A 116 -15.60 -7.23 -8.80
C VAL A 116 -14.59 -6.21 -8.29
N CYS A 117 -14.10 -6.40 -7.06
CA CYS A 117 -13.34 -5.40 -6.33
C CYS A 117 -12.26 -6.01 -5.43
N ASN A 118 -11.67 -5.19 -4.54
CA ASN A 118 -10.77 -5.63 -3.47
C ASN A 118 -9.61 -6.48 -3.98
N VAL A 119 -8.88 -5.91 -4.93
CA VAL A 119 -7.79 -6.58 -5.63
C VAL A 119 -6.58 -6.78 -4.71
N SER A 120 -6.04 -7.98 -4.74
CA SER A 120 -4.67 -8.32 -4.34
C SER A 120 -3.94 -8.74 -5.62
N ALA A 121 -2.73 -8.23 -5.83
CA ALA A 121 -2.01 -8.37 -7.09
C ALA A 121 -0.57 -8.86 -6.87
N LEU A 122 -0.11 -9.74 -7.77
CA LEU A 122 1.25 -10.26 -7.82
C LEU A 122 1.83 -10.10 -9.22
N ARG A 123 3.14 -9.88 -9.27
CA ARG A 123 3.98 -10.21 -10.44
C ARG A 123 4.82 -11.42 -10.09
N LEU A 124 4.73 -12.44 -10.92
CA LEU A 124 5.42 -13.71 -10.74
C LEU A 124 6.86 -13.61 -11.27
N PRO A 125 7.75 -14.57 -10.92
CA PRO A 125 9.13 -14.58 -11.39
C PRO A 125 9.30 -14.58 -12.92
N ASP A 126 8.33 -15.16 -13.64
CA ASP A 126 8.26 -15.14 -15.11
C ASP A 126 7.71 -13.83 -15.69
N LYS A 127 7.51 -12.82 -14.83
CA LYS A 127 6.95 -11.49 -15.12
C LYS A 127 5.46 -11.47 -15.46
N SER A 128 4.78 -12.62 -15.42
CA SER A 128 3.33 -12.69 -15.53
C SER A 128 2.66 -12.12 -14.27
N PHE A 129 1.35 -11.89 -14.33
CA PHE A 129 0.56 -11.32 -13.26
C PHE A 129 -0.52 -12.29 -12.78
N LYS A 130 -0.79 -12.24 -11.48
CA LYS A 130 -1.93 -12.91 -10.84
C LYS A 130 -2.71 -11.88 -10.04
N LEU A 131 -4.03 -11.88 -10.18
CA LEU A 131 -4.95 -11.13 -9.33
C LEU A 131 -5.82 -12.08 -8.52
N MET A 132 -6.13 -11.67 -7.30
CA MET A 132 -7.21 -12.21 -6.47
C MET A 132 -8.13 -11.05 -6.12
N CYS A 133 -9.41 -11.16 -6.46
CA CYS A 133 -10.41 -10.13 -6.20
C CYS A 133 -11.58 -10.74 -5.43
N THR A 134 -12.42 -9.91 -4.83
CA THR A 134 -13.76 -10.31 -4.40
C THR A 134 -14.73 -10.15 -5.58
N ALA A 135 -15.61 -11.12 -5.81
CA ALA A 135 -16.77 -10.98 -6.70
C ALA A 135 -18.09 -11.20 -5.95
N TYR A 136 -19.14 -10.46 -6.33
CA TYR A 136 -20.48 -10.61 -5.79
C TYR A 136 -21.56 -10.39 -6.86
N PRO A 137 -22.68 -11.14 -6.81
CA PRO A 137 -22.90 -12.33 -5.99
C PRO A 137 -22.37 -13.59 -6.68
N ASP A 138 -21.97 -14.60 -5.91
CA ASP A 138 -21.96 -15.97 -6.40
C ASP A 138 -23.41 -16.50 -6.58
N PRO A 139 -23.64 -17.74 -7.06
CA PRO A 139 -24.99 -18.28 -7.23
C PRO A 139 -25.85 -18.32 -5.97
N ASP A 140 -25.23 -18.28 -4.78
CA ASP A 140 -25.91 -18.30 -3.48
C ASP A 140 -26.05 -16.89 -2.86
N GLY A 141 -25.70 -15.82 -3.58
CA GLY A 141 -25.83 -14.45 -3.10
C GLY A 141 -24.70 -13.98 -2.18
N LEU A 142 -23.51 -14.60 -2.23
CA LEU A 142 -22.39 -14.33 -1.33
C LEU A 142 -21.19 -13.70 -2.05
N ASN A 143 -20.30 -13.06 -1.29
CA ASN A 143 -19.00 -12.61 -1.79
C ASN A 143 -18.01 -13.77 -1.80
N LYS A 144 -17.37 -14.00 -2.95
CA LYS A 144 -16.36 -15.05 -3.11
C LYS A 144 -15.08 -14.51 -3.76
N PRO A 145 -13.90 -15.08 -3.42
CA PRO A 145 -12.70 -14.75 -4.14
C PRO A 145 -12.72 -15.32 -5.56
N VAL A 146 -12.31 -14.50 -6.52
CA VAL A 146 -12.09 -14.86 -7.93
C VAL A 146 -10.64 -14.60 -8.30
N THR A 147 -10.11 -15.35 -9.25
CA THR A 147 -8.72 -15.21 -9.68
C THR A 147 -8.58 -14.97 -11.18
N PHE A 148 -7.59 -14.15 -11.53
CA PHE A 148 -7.25 -13.81 -12.91
C PHE A 148 -5.75 -13.97 -13.14
N THR A 149 -5.37 -14.51 -14.30
CA THR A 149 -3.97 -14.66 -14.72
C THR A 149 -3.72 -13.85 -15.98
N SER A 150 -2.53 -13.27 -16.10
CA SER A 150 -2.12 -12.55 -17.30
C SER A 150 -0.64 -12.75 -17.61
N PRO A 151 -0.25 -13.07 -18.84
CA PRO A 151 1.17 -13.20 -19.18
C PRO A 151 1.91 -11.85 -19.20
N ASP A 152 1.19 -10.73 -19.39
CA ASP A 152 1.76 -9.41 -19.69
C ASP A 152 1.06 -8.25 -18.96
N GLY A 153 -0.02 -8.53 -18.24
CA GLY A 153 -0.88 -7.54 -17.60
C GLY A 153 -1.89 -6.86 -18.53
N ASN A 154 -2.01 -7.30 -19.79
CA ASN A 154 -2.95 -6.80 -20.79
C ASN A 154 -3.90 -7.89 -21.31
N ILE A 155 -3.50 -9.16 -21.27
CA ILE A 155 -4.33 -10.31 -21.62
C ILE A 155 -4.72 -11.04 -20.35
N TRP A 156 -5.99 -11.01 -19.94
CA TRP A 156 -6.47 -11.64 -18.72
C TRP A 156 -7.34 -12.86 -19.07
N ASN A 157 -6.99 -14.01 -18.50
CA ASN A 157 -7.65 -15.29 -18.78
C ASN A 157 -7.82 -15.56 -20.30
N GLY A 158 -6.78 -15.22 -21.08
CA GLY A 158 -6.74 -15.41 -22.54
C GLY A 158 -7.44 -14.34 -23.37
N THR A 159 -8.02 -13.30 -22.77
CA THR A 159 -8.70 -12.20 -23.49
C THR A 159 -8.04 -10.87 -23.21
N ARG A 160 -7.95 -9.99 -24.21
CA ARG A 160 -7.42 -8.63 -23.99
C ARG A 160 -8.31 -7.85 -23.02
N ALA A 161 -7.69 -7.07 -22.13
CA ALA A 161 -8.38 -6.22 -21.17
C ALA A 161 -9.35 -5.23 -21.87
N PRO A 162 -10.50 -4.91 -21.24
CA PRO A 162 -10.93 -5.46 -19.95
C PRO A 162 -11.50 -6.88 -20.09
N TYR A 163 -11.20 -7.75 -19.14
CA TYR A 163 -11.80 -9.09 -19.09
C TYR A 163 -13.13 -9.08 -18.35
N GLU A 164 -14.12 -9.82 -18.85
CA GLU A 164 -15.41 -10.02 -18.21
C GLU A 164 -15.44 -11.32 -17.39
N PRO A 165 -15.50 -11.25 -16.05
CA PRO A 165 -15.48 -12.42 -15.19
C PRO A 165 -16.73 -13.29 -15.29
N LYS A 166 -16.53 -14.57 -15.00
CA LYS A 166 -17.52 -15.65 -15.05
C LYS A 166 -17.50 -16.40 -13.71
N PHE A 167 -18.57 -17.15 -13.42
CA PHE A 167 -18.60 -18.00 -12.21
C PHE A 167 -17.45 -19.02 -12.15
N SER A 168 -16.94 -19.45 -13.30
CA SER A 168 -15.77 -20.32 -13.38
C SER A 168 -14.49 -19.67 -12.83
N ASP A 169 -14.45 -18.35 -12.61
CA ASP A 169 -13.31 -17.63 -12.04
C ASP A 169 -13.25 -17.69 -10.50
N ILE A 170 -14.34 -18.12 -9.85
CA ILE A 170 -14.38 -18.35 -8.40
C ILE A 170 -13.39 -19.46 -8.01
N ILE A 171 -12.62 -19.24 -6.96
CA ILE A 171 -11.66 -20.24 -6.43
C ILE A 171 -12.38 -21.30 -5.60
N LYS A 172 -11.65 -22.35 -5.21
CA LYS A 172 -12.09 -23.30 -4.18
C LYS A 172 -11.13 -23.30 -3.00
N ILE A 173 -11.66 -23.58 -1.81
CA ILE A 173 -10.85 -23.81 -0.60
C ILE A 173 -11.28 -25.14 0.02
N ASP A 174 -10.59 -26.21 -0.34
CA ASP A 174 -10.82 -27.55 0.18
C ASP A 174 -10.38 -27.65 1.65
N GLY A 175 -11.16 -28.36 2.46
CA GLY A 175 -10.89 -28.52 3.90
C GLY A 175 -11.36 -27.34 4.77
N TYR A 176 -11.81 -26.22 4.19
CA TYR A 176 -12.55 -25.19 4.92
C TYR A 176 -14.05 -25.47 4.78
N ASP A 177 -14.61 -26.22 5.73
CA ASP A 177 -16.01 -26.67 5.77
C ASP A 177 -17.03 -25.53 5.62
N LYS A 178 -16.69 -24.32 6.07
CA LYS A 178 -17.55 -23.13 5.95
C LYS A 178 -17.52 -22.47 4.58
N PHE A 179 -16.64 -22.86 3.65
CA PHE A 179 -16.41 -22.13 2.40
C PHE A 179 -17.68 -21.89 1.58
N ALA A 180 -18.57 -22.88 1.46
CA ALA A 180 -19.82 -22.74 0.71
C ALA A 180 -20.67 -21.57 1.23
N THR A 181 -20.79 -21.45 2.55
CA THR A 181 -21.59 -20.40 3.19
C THR A 181 -20.82 -19.12 3.52
N ALA A 182 -19.48 -19.13 3.37
CA ALA A 182 -18.62 -18.01 3.74
C ALA A 182 -18.93 -16.75 2.95
N ASP A 183 -18.82 -15.59 3.61
CA ASP A 183 -18.94 -14.29 2.96
C ASP A 183 -17.56 -13.60 3.03
N ILE A 184 -16.79 -13.71 1.95
CA ILE A 184 -15.39 -13.28 1.88
C ILE A 184 -15.34 -11.99 1.07
N ASN A 185 -15.62 -10.86 1.73
CA ASN A 185 -15.72 -9.55 1.09
C ASN A 185 -14.57 -8.62 1.51
N GLY A 186 -13.66 -8.33 0.58
CA GLY A 186 -12.59 -7.37 0.83
C GLY A 186 -11.45 -7.87 1.68
N MET A 187 -11.21 -9.18 1.64
CA MET A 187 -10.36 -9.90 2.60
C MET A 187 -9.80 -11.16 1.94
N ASN A 188 -9.10 -11.03 0.81
CA ASN A 188 -8.60 -12.13 -0.03
C ASN A 188 -7.20 -11.86 -0.60
N VAL A 189 -6.18 -11.98 0.24
CA VAL A 189 -4.81 -11.57 -0.09
C VAL A 189 -3.98 -12.74 -0.56
N ILE A 190 -3.32 -12.58 -1.71
CA ILE A 190 -2.41 -13.59 -2.25
C ILE A 190 -0.94 -13.19 -2.06
N LEU A 191 -0.12 -14.18 -1.72
CA LEU A 191 1.34 -14.13 -1.74
C LEU A 191 1.84 -15.32 -2.56
N TYR A 192 2.93 -15.16 -3.31
CA TYR A 192 3.60 -16.25 -4.02
C TYR A 192 5.04 -16.40 -3.53
N GLU A 193 5.40 -17.60 -3.11
CA GLU A 193 6.74 -17.94 -2.64
C GLU A 193 7.01 -19.42 -2.92
N ASP A 194 8.25 -19.78 -3.24
CA ASP A 194 8.69 -21.18 -3.34
C ASP A 194 7.77 -22.08 -4.21
N GLY A 195 7.24 -21.53 -5.30
CA GLY A 195 6.37 -22.27 -6.22
C GLY A 195 4.91 -22.40 -5.77
N VAL A 196 4.51 -21.78 -4.65
CA VAL A 196 3.18 -21.93 -4.06
C VAL A 196 2.52 -20.58 -3.80
N TYR A 197 1.19 -20.55 -3.96
CA TYR A 197 0.33 -19.45 -3.57
C TYR A 197 -0.13 -19.65 -2.12
N ARG A 198 -0.01 -18.59 -1.32
CA ARG A 198 -0.65 -18.47 -0.01
C ARG A 198 -1.81 -17.49 -0.15
N LEU A 199 -2.99 -17.91 0.26
CA LEU A 199 -4.17 -17.06 0.39
C LEU A 199 -4.40 -16.78 1.87
N TYR A 200 -4.41 -15.51 2.26
CA TYR A 200 -4.92 -15.06 3.55
C TYR A 200 -6.31 -14.48 3.36
N PHE A 201 -7.26 -14.89 4.18
CA PHE A 201 -8.63 -14.44 4.02
C PHE A 201 -9.37 -14.33 5.35
N ASN A 202 -10.42 -13.51 5.39
CA ASN A 202 -11.39 -13.54 6.49
C ASN A 202 -12.73 -14.09 5.97
N ASN A 203 -13.65 -14.36 6.87
CA ASN A 203 -15.03 -14.74 6.55
C ASN A 203 -15.96 -13.94 7.47
N PHE A 204 -16.84 -13.10 6.94
CA PHE A 204 -17.74 -12.30 7.78
C PHE A 204 -18.74 -13.13 8.58
N LYS A 205 -19.03 -14.38 8.17
CA LYS A 205 -19.85 -15.32 8.94
C LYS A 205 -19.07 -16.10 10.01
N ASP A 206 -17.76 -15.92 10.06
CA ASP A 206 -16.85 -16.50 11.07
C ASP A 206 -15.77 -15.46 11.42
N PHE A 207 -16.25 -14.25 11.73
CA PHE A 207 -15.41 -13.07 11.83
C PHE A 207 -14.55 -13.05 13.10
N GLY A 208 -13.48 -12.24 13.10
CA GLY A 208 -12.49 -12.17 14.17
C GLY A 208 -11.23 -13.01 13.93
N LYS A 209 -11.10 -13.61 12.75
CA LYS A 209 -9.97 -14.48 12.37
C LYS A 209 -9.54 -14.21 10.95
N VAL A 210 -8.22 -14.17 10.73
CA VAL A 210 -7.60 -14.31 9.41
C VAL A 210 -7.20 -15.78 9.25
N PHE A 211 -7.72 -16.41 8.23
CA PHE A 211 -7.44 -17.77 7.80
C PHE A 211 -6.34 -17.80 6.74
N ARG A 212 -5.70 -18.96 6.57
CA ARG A 212 -4.72 -19.21 5.53
C ARG A 212 -5.07 -20.48 4.74
N ALA A 213 -4.78 -20.46 3.45
CA ALA A 213 -4.85 -21.61 2.57
C ALA A 213 -3.70 -21.61 1.57
N THR A 214 -3.33 -22.78 1.05
CA THR A 214 -2.19 -22.97 0.14
C THR A 214 -2.64 -23.58 -1.19
N SER A 215 -2.02 -23.19 -2.30
CA SER A 215 -2.29 -23.72 -3.63
C SER A 215 -1.04 -23.77 -4.50
N THR A 216 -0.98 -24.69 -5.47
CA THR A 216 0.05 -24.73 -6.52
C THR A 216 -0.43 -24.14 -7.85
N ASP A 217 -1.75 -24.06 -8.08
CA ASP A 217 -2.35 -23.51 -9.30
C ASP A 217 -2.94 -22.10 -9.08
N GLY A 218 -3.07 -21.68 -7.81
CA GLY A 218 -3.70 -20.43 -7.39
C GLY A 218 -5.20 -20.38 -7.72
N LYS A 219 -5.85 -21.55 -7.84
CA LYS A 219 -7.27 -21.73 -8.18
C LYS A 219 -7.98 -22.66 -7.21
N THR A 220 -7.35 -23.78 -6.90
CA THR A 220 -7.81 -24.75 -5.89
C THR A 220 -6.86 -24.67 -4.71
N PHE A 221 -7.35 -24.15 -3.60
CA PHE A 221 -6.59 -24.00 -2.36
C PHE A 221 -6.96 -25.10 -1.38
N LYS A 222 -6.00 -25.50 -0.56
CA LYS A 222 -6.19 -26.35 0.60
C LYS A 222 -6.11 -25.47 1.85
N TYR A 223 -7.12 -25.54 2.70
CA TYR A 223 -7.12 -24.86 3.98
C TYR A 223 -5.94 -25.32 4.85
N ASP A 224 -5.24 -24.35 5.46
CA ASP A 224 -4.14 -24.62 6.37
C ASP A 224 -4.62 -24.48 7.82
N ASN A 225 -4.82 -23.24 8.28
CA ASN A 225 -5.14 -22.91 9.66
C ASN A 225 -5.64 -21.45 9.80
N VAL A 226 -5.88 -21.02 11.03
CA VAL A 226 -6.01 -19.60 11.40
C VAL A 226 -4.61 -18.99 11.49
N ALA A 227 -4.33 -17.92 10.74
CA ALA A 227 -3.06 -17.20 10.76
C ALA A 227 -2.96 -16.22 11.94
N VAL A 228 -4.05 -15.50 12.25
CA VAL A 228 -4.15 -14.60 13.39
C VAL A 228 -5.61 -14.43 13.83
N GLU A 229 -5.83 -14.34 15.14
CA GLU A 229 -7.13 -13.99 15.72
C GLU A 229 -7.17 -12.50 16.00
N PHE A 230 -7.86 -11.76 15.14
CA PHE A 230 -8.02 -10.32 15.26
C PHE A 230 -9.25 -9.84 14.48
N SER A 231 -9.97 -8.87 15.03
CA SER A 231 -11.21 -8.33 14.44
C SER A 231 -10.92 -7.25 13.41
N ALA A 232 -10.13 -7.59 12.39
CA ALA A 232 -9.84 -6.75 11.22
C ALA A 232 -9.74 -7.59 9.94
N CYS A 233 -9.90 -6.93 8.80
CA CYS A 233 -9.80 -7.51 7.47
C CYS A 233 -8.37 -7.43 6.94
N VAL A 234 -7.83 -8.56 6.46
CA VAL A 234 -6.51 -8.62 5.81
C VAL A 234 -6.58 -8.04 4.40
N ILE A 235 -5.62 -7.16 4.02
CA ILE A 235 -5.63 -6.49 2.70
C ILE A 235 -4.34 -6.66 1.90
N ASP A 236 -3.19 -6.76 2.58
CA ASP A 236 -1.94 -7.05 1.89
C ASP A 236 -0.97 -7.81 2.80
N VAL A 237 -0.12 -8.65 2.20
CA VAL A 237 0.93 -9.40 2.88
C VAL A 237 2.17 -9.38 2.00
N LYS A 238 3.31 -8.93 2.56
CA LYS A 238 4.61 -8.95 1.89
C LYS A 238 5.61 -9.80 2.68
N LYS A 239 6.60 -10.34 1.98
CA LYS A 239 7.75 -11.07 2.54
C LYS A 239 9.00 -10.24 2.34
N PHE A 240 9.80 -10.12 3.39
CA PHE A 240 11.08 -9.44 3.45
C PHE A 240 12.13 -10.36 4.09
N GLY A 241 13.37 -9.89 4.15
CA GLY A 241 14.48 -10.62 4.74
C GLY A 241 15.12 -11.61 3.77
N THR A 242 15.88 -12.54 4.32
CA THR A 242 16.56 -13.58 3.53
C THR A 242 15.77 -14.87 3.53
N ALA A 243 16.12 -15.82 2.67
CA ALA A 243 15.52 -17.17 2.73
C ALA A 243 15.74 -17.86 4.08
N ALA A 244 16.83 -17.55 4.79
CA ALA A 244 17.16 -18.12 6.09
C ALA A 244 16.48 -17.41 7.28
N ASP A 245 16.07 -16.16 7.09
CA ASP A 245 15.40 -15.34 8.12
C ASP A 245 14.33 -14.47 7.45
N PRO A 246 13.20 -15.09 7.01
CA PRO A 246 12.13 -14.37 6.37
C PRO A 246 11.26 -13.64 7.40
N ILE A 247 10.77 -12.47 7.03
CA ILE A 247 9.78 -11.73 7.81
C ILE A 247 8.60 -11.38 6.92
N TYR A 248 7.40 -11.73 7.38
CA TYR A 248 6.16 -11.43 6.70
C TYR A 248 5.49 -10.27 7.40
N LEU A 249 5.00 -9.30 6.63
CA LEU A 249 4.25 -8.14 7.10
C LEU A 249 2.83 -8.20 6.54
N MET A 250 1.86 -8.27 7.44
CA MET A 250 0.43 -8.23 7.12
C MET A 250 -0.14 -6.84 7.39
N GLY A 251 -0.89 -6.27 6.44
CA GLY A 251 -1.67 -5.04 6.59
C GLY A 251 -3.15 -5.35 6.79
N LEU A 252 -3.77 -4.64 7.75
CA LEU A 252 -5.13 -4.90 8.24
C LEU A 252 -5.91 -3.60 8.37
N HIS A 253 -7.23 -3.65 8.17
CA HIS A 253 -8.15 -2.51 8.39
C HIS A 253 -9.54 -2.96 8.87
N MET A 254 -10.39 -2.03 9.30
CA MET A 254 -11.77 -2.32 9.70
C MET A 254 -12.70 -1.11 9.50
N ASN A 255 -12.86 -0.61 8.27
CA ASN A 255 -13.77 0.48 7.87
C ASN A 255 -13.96 1.60 8.92
N ARG A 256 -12.86 2.06 9.49
CA ARG A 256 -12.77 2.98 10.63
C ARG A 256 -11.58 3.91 10.42
N ASP A 257 -11.17 4.61 11.46
CA ASP A 257 -10.06 5.55 11.45
C ASP A 257 -8.67 4.92 11.51
N THR A 258 -8.55 3.60 11.74
CA THR A 258 -7.28 2.98 12.13
C THR A 258 -6.83 1.89 11.15
N LEU A 259 -5.53 1.85 10.87
CA LEU A 259 -4.84 0.76 10.19
C LEU A 259 -3.98 -0.03 11.19
N TRP A 260 -3.83 -1.32 10.95
CA TRP A 260 -2.98 -2.19 11.76
C TRP A 260 -2.00 -2.96 10.88
N TYR A 261 -0.92 -3.43 11.51
CA TYR A 261 -0.03 -4.41 10.91
C TYR A 261 0.28 -5.55 11.87
N SER A 262 0.71 -6.69 11.33
CA SER A 262 1.28 -7.78 12.11
C SER A 262 2.49 -8.39 11.42
N LEU A 263 3.42 -8.93 12.21
CA LEU A 263 4.62 -9.59 11.74
C LEU A 263 4.52 -11.10 11.93
N SER A 264 5.22 -11.85 11.10
CA SER A 264 5.42 -13.29 11.25
C SER A 264 6.81 -13.69 10.77
N ALA A 265 7.40 -14.71 11.38
CA ALA A 265 8.67 -15.30 10.93
C ALA A 265 8.46 -16.48 9.94
N ASP A 266 7.23 -16.95 9.76
CA ASP A 266 6.94 -18.17 8.98
C ASP A 266 5.79 -18.00 7.97
N GLY A 267 5.07 -16.88 8.02
CA GLY A 267 3.89 -16.63 7.18
C GLY A 267 2.72 -17.59 7.48
N LEU A 268 2.79 -18.38 8.54
CA LEU A 268 1.76 -19.31 8.98
C LEU A 268 1.04 -18.77 10.21
N LYS A 269 1.78 -18.18 11.15
CA LYS A 269 1.26 -17.57 12.38
C LYS A 269 1.79 -16.16 12.51
N PHE A 270 0.88 -15.21 12.66
CA PHE A 270 1.19 -13.80 12.84
C PHE A 270 1.05 -13.42 14.31
N ASP A 271 1.92 -12.51 14.74
CA ASP A 271 1.90 -11.92 16.07
C ASP A 271 0.59 -11.14 16.30
N ALA A 272 0.35 -10.72 17.55
CA ALA A 272 -0.73 -9.80 17.85
C ALA A 272 -0.60 -8.50 17.02
N PRO A 273 -1.62 -8.07 16.27
CA PRO A 273 -1.53 -6.87 15.45
C PRO A 273 -1.30 -5.61 16.29
N LYS A 274 -0.52 -4.70 15.73
CA LYS A 274 -0.21 -3.37 16.29
C LYS A 274 -0.87 -2.29 15.46
N GLU A 275 -1.24 -1.19 16.10
CA GLU A 275 -1.65 0.02 15.38
C GLU A 275 -0.50 0.48 14.48
N LEU A 276 -0.81 0.73 13.20
CA LEU A 276 0.11 1.33 12.24
C LEU A 276 -0.01 2.85 12.32
N VAL A 277 -1.19 3.35 11.99
CA VAL A 277 -1.54 4.77 11.98
C VAL A 277 -3.06 4.94 12.11
N LYS A 278 -3.47 6.14 12.51
CA LYS A 278 -4.85 6.64 12.37
C LYS A 278 -4.99 7.59 11.18
N ASN A 279 -6.22 7.90 10.78
CA ASN A 279 -6.56 8.93 9.80
C ASN A 279 -5.88 10.28 10.13
N LEU A 280 -5.59 11.08 9.11
CA LEU A 280 -4.98 12.41 9.28
C LEU A 280 -6.02 13.46 9.69
N GLY A 281 -7.25 13.31 9.20
CA GLY A 281 -8.31 14.26 9.49
C GLY A 281 -9.62 13.92 8.78
N ASP A 282 -10.39 14.95 8.46
CA ASP A 282 -11.74 14.77 7.94
C ASP A 282 -11.78 14.13 6.55
N ALA A 283 -10.78 14.36 5.71
CA ALA A 283 -10.76 13.85 4.34
C ALA A 283 -10.58 12.33 4.24
N ASP A 284 -9.94 11.71 5.23
CA ASP A 284 -9.61 10.28 5.26
C ASP A 284 -10.18 9.58 6.51
N ARG A 285 -11.23 10.15 7.11
CA ARG A 285 -11.84 9.70 8.38
C ARG A 285 -12.17 8.21 8.44
N TYR A 286 -12.58 7.62 7.31
CA TYR A 286 -12.92 6.21 7.20
C TYR A 286 -12.02 5.50 6.19
N ILE A 287 -11.12 4.66 6.69
CA ILE A 287 -10.14 3.88 5.93
C ILE A 287 -10.69 2.48 5.66
N VAL A 288 -10.65 2.06 4.40
CA VAL A 288 -11.29 0.84 3.88
C VAL A 288 -10.32 -0.14 3.20
N ALA A 289 -9.04 0.22 3.07
CA ALA A 289 -8.01 -0.67 2.51
C ALA A 289 -6.60 -0.13 2.73
N ILE A 290 -5.60 -1.00 2.65
CA ILE A 290 -4.17 -0.67 2.64
C ILE A 290 -3.43 -1.57 1.64
N GLY A 291 -2.51 -1.01 0.86
CA GLY A 291 -1.59 -1.75 -0.01
C GLY A 291 -0.15 -1.28 0.20
N TRP A 292 0.76 -2.22 0.43
CA TRP A 292 2.18 -1.91 0.69
C TRP A 292 2.90 -1.54 -0.60
N VAL A 293 3.75 -0.51 -0.53
CA VAL A 293 4.64 -0.10 -1.62
C VAL A 293 6.04 -0.64 -1.33
N VAL A 294 6.50 -1.57 -2.15
CA VAL A 294 7.79 -2.26 -1.96
C VAL A 294 8.68 -2.11 -3.19
N ARG A 295 9.99 -2.24 -2.96
CA ARG A 295 11.01 -2.44 -3.99
C ARG A 295 12.11 -3.29 -3.40
N ASP A 296 12.42 -4.42 -4.04
CA ASP A 296 13.37 -5.40 -3.51
C ASP A 296 13.07 -5.76 -2.04
N ASN A 297 14.05 -5.63 -1.15
CA ASN A 297 13.90 -5.84 0.29
C ASN A 297 13.45 -4.59 1.06
N ARG A 298 13.01 -3.53 0.38
CA ARG A 298 12.63 -2.24 0.98
C ARG A 298 11.11 -2.08 1.03
N LEU A 299 10.63 -1.54 2.14
CA LEU A 299 9.25 -1.08 2.29
C LEU A 299 9.22 0.44 2.29
N LEU A 300 8.67 1.03 1.24
CA LEU A 300 8.72 2.47 0.98
C LEU A 300 7.54 3.21 1.61
N GLY A 301 6.46 2.51 1.95
CA GLY A 301 5.24 3.10 2.48
C GLY A 301 4.02 2.28 2.10
N PHE A 302 2.87 2.95 2.05
CA PHE A 302 1.60 2.33 1.68
C PHE A 302 0.65 3.33 1.03
N LEU A 303 -0.20 2.80 0.16
CA LEU A 303 -1.40 3.48 -0.30
C LEU A 303 -2.60 2.95 0.47
N TYR A 304 -3.62 3.78 0.69
CA TYR A 304 -4.83 3.37 1.40
C TYR A 304 -6.06 4.02 0.79
N GLY A 305 -7.15 3.25 0.74
CA GLY A 305 -8.47 3.76 0.33
C GLY A 305 -9.17 4.37 1.54
N ALA A 306 -9.67 5.60 1.42
CA ALA A 306 -10.40 6.25 2.50
C ALA A 306 -11.41 7.29 2.00
N SER A 307 -12.31 7.74 2.87
CA SER A 307 -13.21 8.87 2.62
C SER A 307 -13.57 9.65 3.88
N ASP A 308 -14.26 10.77 3.68
CA ASP A 308 -14.83 11.63 4.72
C ASP A 308 -16.09 11.05 5.37
N THR A 309 -16.68 10.02 4.76
CA THR A 309 -17.94 9.39 5.22
C THR A 309 -17.79 7.89 5.44
N GLY A 310 -18.63 7.30 6.30
CA GLY A 310 -18.66 5.85 6.49
C GLY A 310 -19.28 5.09 5.31
N HIS A 311 -19.71 5.79 4.26
CA HIS A 311 -20.29 5.17 3.08
C HIS A 311 -19.20 4.73 2.11
N LEU A 312 -19.35 3.52 1.56
CA LEU A 312 -18.40 2.93 0.61
C LEU A 312 -18.60 3.45 -0.83
N ASN A 313 -18.88 4.75 -1.01
CA ASN A 313 -19.25 5.34 -2.30
C ASN A 313 -18.50 6.66 -2.64
N ARG A 314 -17.53 7.08 -1.82
CA ARG A 314 -16.77 8.33 -2.00
C ARG A 314 -15.27 8.17 -1.75
N ASN A 315 -14.79 6.93 -1.68
CA ASN A 315 -13.39 6.66 -1.39
C ASN A 315 -12.47 7.21 -2.48
N ARG A 316 -11.27 7.55 -2.03
CA ARG A 316 -10.13 7.97 -2.84
C ARG A 316 -8.88 7.28 -2.30
N ILE A 317 -7.79 7.29 -3.05
CA ILE A 317 -6.55 6.67 -2.61
C ILE A 317 -5.59 7.75 -2.12
N PHE A 318 -5.07 7.55 -0.93
CA PHE A 318 -4.12 8.39 -0.23
C PHE A 318 -2.79 7.65 -0.08
N GLY A 319 -1.69 8.36 0.21
CA GLY A 319 -0.37 7.77 0.40
C GLY A 319 0.26 8.20 1.73
N ARG A 320 1.01 7.30 2.35
CA ARG A 320 1.97 7.63 3.41
C ARG A 320 3.27 6.86 3.17
N TRP A 321 4.38 7.50 3.51
CA TRP A 321 5.70 7.07 3.11
C TRP A 321 6.58 6.82 4.34
N LEU A 322 7.24 5.67 4.37
CA LEU A 322 8.28 5.39 5.36
C LEU A 322 9.55 6.09 4.87
N GLN A 323 10.05 7.02 5.66
CA GLN A 323 11.18 7.86 5.29
C GLN A 323 12.11 8.05 6.48
N LYS A 324 13.39 8.27 6.20
CA LYS A 324 14.30 8.93 7.14
C LYS A 324 13.72 10.29 7.52
N LYS A 325 13.93 10.73 8.76
CA LYS A 325 13.45 12.05 9.21
C LYS A 325 14.57 13.08 9.08
N VAL A 326 14.34 14.17 8.34
CA VAL A 326 15.27 15.30 8.31
C VAL A 326 14.66 16.47 9.08
N VAL A 327 15.38 16.97 10.09
CA VAL A 327 14.98 18.15 10.87
C VAL A 327 16.00 19.24 10.65
N PHE A 328 15.57 20.43 10.27
CA PHE A 328 16.43 21.60 10.26
C PHE A 328 16.34 22.33 11.61
N VAL A 329 17.49 22.60 12.22
CA VAL A 329 17.62 23.32 13.48
C VAL A 329 18.34 24.64 13.20
N ALA A 330 17.61 25.76 13.24
CA ALA A 330 18.17 27.08 13.02
C ALA A 330 19.09 27.48 14.18
N SER A 331 19.97 28.45 13.93
CA SER A 331 20.96 28.94 14.90
C SER A 331 20.35 29.58 16.15
N ASP A 332 19.09 30.02 16.07
CA ASP A 332 18.32 30.52 17.22
C ASP A 332 17.69 29.39 18.06
N GLY A 333 17.86 28.13 17.65
CA GLY A 333 17.30 26.94 18.29
C GLY A 333 15.93 26.50 17.75
N SER A 334 15.32 27.25 16.83
CA SER A 334 14.06 26.87 16.19
C SER A 334 14.21 25.56 15.41
N ARG A 335 13.23 24.65 15.53
CA ARG A 335 13.24 23.33 14.88
C ARG A 335 12.13 23.26 13.83
N PHE A 336 12.50 22.80 12.64
CA PHE A 336 11.61 22.64 11.50
C PHE A 336 11.62 21.17 11.07
N GLU A 337 10.49 20.51 11.28
CA GLU A 337 10.31 19.08 10.97
C GLU A 337 9.60 18.88 9.63
N PRO A 338 9.65 17.66 9.05
CA PRO A 338 8.91 17.36 7.83
C PRO A 338 7.41 17.59 8.02
N ALA A 339 6.83 18.45 7.20
CA ALA A 339 5.40 18.75 7.21
C ALA A 339 4.60 17.75 6.35
N ALA A 340 5.20 17.28 5.26
CA ALA A 340 4.61 16.33 4.33
C ALA A 340 5.68 15.67 3.45
N ALA A 341 5.27 14.72 2.63
CA ALA A 341 6.11 14.02 1.67
C ALA A 341 5.60 14.20 0.23
N LEU A 342 6.50 14.05 -0.74
CA LEU A 342 6.17 13.96 -2.17
C LEU A 342 6.65 12.59 -2.68
N GLY A 343 5.78 11.60 -2.58
CA GLY A 343 6.18 10.22 -2.86
C GLY A 343 7.18 9.66 -1.83
N PRO A 344 7.76 8.48 -2.10
CA PRO A 344 8.55 7.74 -1.11
C PRO A 344 9.89 8.37 -0.77
N ASP A 345 10.44 9.25 -1.62
CA ASP A 345 11.85 9.69 -1.51
C ASP A 345 12.04 11.18 -1.20
N ARG A 346 10.94 11.93 -1.00
CA ARG A 346 11.01 13.39 -0.84
C ARG A 346 10.21 13.89 0.35
N GLN A 347 10.80 14.82 1.09
CA GLN A 347 10.19 15.53 2.22
C GLN A 347 10.05 17.02 1.93
N ILE A 348 8.98 17.61 2.45
CA ILE A 348 8.76 19.05 2.49
C ILE A 348 8.95 19.51 3.93
N ILE A 349 9.84 20.46 4.15
CA ILE A 349 10.02 21.15 5.44
C ILE A 349 9.62 22.60 5.24
N ASN A 350 8.63 23.07 6.01
CA ASN A 350 8.19 24.46 5.95
C ASN A 350 9.19 25.35 6.70
N ILE A 351 9.74 26.35 6.00
CA ILE A 351 10.67 27.33 6.54
C ILE A 351 9.97 28.70 6.51
N PRO A 352 9.62 29.29 7.66
CA PRO A 352 8.85 30.52 7.71
C PRO A 352 9.63 31.69 7.12
N GLY A 353 8.96 32.43 6.25
CA GLY A 353 9.52 33.61 5.60
C GLY A 353 10.36 33.28 4.37
N ASP A 354 10.98 34.33 3.87
CA ASP A 354 11.63 34.44 2.57
C ASP A 354 13.15 34.70 2.73
N LYS A 355 13.68 34.42 3.93
CA LYS A 355 15.09 34.58 4.28
C LYS A 355 15.75 33.22 4.49
N GLU A 356 17.02 33.14 4.08
CA GLU A 356 17.88 32.02 4.44
C GLU A 356 18.07 31.95 5.96
N LEU A 357 18.08 30.73 6.49
CA LEU A 357 18.38 30.46 7.89
C LEU A 357 19.68 29.66 7.99
N ASP A 358 20.64 30.13 8.79
CA ASP A 358 21.82 29.35 9.16
C ASP A 358 21.47 28.35 10.26
N GLY A 359 21.99 27.13 10.19
CA GLY A 359 21.66 26.08 11.15
C GLY A 359 22.33 24.74 10.87
N THR A 360 21.64 23.67 11.29
CA THR A 360 22.11 22.29 11.15
C THR A 360 20.97 21.39 10.70
N PHE A 361 21.24 20.53 9.72
CA PHE A 361 20.36 19.41 9.37
C PHE A 361 20.68 18.22 10.27
N GLU A 362 19.71 17.79 11.07
CA GLU A 362 19.73 16.54 11.81
C GLU A 362 19.01 15.47 10.99
N ILE A 363 19.70 14.38 10.66
CA ILE A 363 19.16 13.28 9.86
C ILE A 363 18.98 12.07 10.77
N PHE A 364 17.77 11.54 10.84
CA PHE A 364 17.42 10.35 11.61
C PHE A 364 16.99 9.21 10.68
N ALA A 365 17.13 7.98 11.16
CA ALA A 365 16.65 6.79 10.48
C ALA A 365 15.12 6.78 10.34
N GLU A 366 14.60 5.72 9.73
CA GLU A 366 13.19 5.48 9.47
C GLU A 366 12.33 5.29 10.73
N ASP A 367 12.96 5.24 11.91
CA ASP A 367 12.28 5.30 13.22
C ASP A 367 12.12 6.73 13.76
N GLY A 368 12.59 7.74 13.02
CA GLY A 368 12.51 9.14 13.39
C GLY A 368 13.26 9.53 14.68
N VAL A 369 14.03 8.62 15.29
CA VAL A 369 14.70 8.82 16.59
C VAL A 369 16.17 8.46 16.58
N THR A 370 16.59 7.48 15.76
CA THR A 370 17.99 7.08 15.64
C THR A 370 18.73 8.08 14.77
N LEU A 371 19.57 8.92 15.38
CA LEU A 371 20.37 9.92 14.67
C LEU A 371 21.44 9.25 13.79
N LEU A 372 21.43 9.59 12.50
CA LEU A 372 22.43 9.17 11.51
C LEU A 372 23.55 10.20 11.37
N GLY A 373 23.24 11.50 11.48
CA GLY A 373 24.25 12.54 11.39
C GLY A 373 23.73 13.97 11.58
N ARG A 374 24.68 14.89 11.70
CA ARG A 374 24.45 16.34 11.79
C ARG A 374 25.32 17.05 10.76
N ILE A 375 24.70 17.86 9.92
CA ILE A 375 25.42 18.62 8.88
C ILE A 375 25.08 20.10 9.03
N ALA A 376 26.11 20.91 9.30
CA ALA A 376 25.96 22.36 9.31
C ALA A 376 25.62 22.87 7.91
N GLY A 377 24.72 23.83 7.79
CA GLY A 377 24.31 24.37 6.50
C GLY A 377 23.28 25.48 6.64
N LYS A 378 22.72 25.85 5.49
CA LYS A 378 21.63 26.83 5.42
C LYS A 378 20.37 26.17 4.88
N ALA A 379 19.22 26.58 5.41
CA ALA A 379 17.93 26.37 4.78
C ALA A 379 17.58 27.61 3.96
N THR A 380 17.65 27.50 2.64
CA THR A 380 17.29 28.56 1.69
C THR A 380 15.86 28.29 1.21
N PRO A 381 14.87 29.15 1.50
CA PRO A 381 13.50 28.95 1.03
C PRO A 381 13.44 28.70 -0.47
N THR A 382 12.56 27.79 -0.89
CA THR A 382 12.39 27.26 -2.26
C THR A 382 13.54 26.37 -2.77
N ALA A 383 14.61 26.17 -1.99
CA ALA A 383 15.72 25.32 -2.43
C ALA A 383 15.40 23.83 -2.27
N VAL A 384 16.11 23.03 -3.06
CA VAL A 384 16.05 21.58 -3.03
C VAL A 384 17.40 21.04 -2.55
N TYR A 385 17.35 20.07 -1.66
CA TYR A 385 18.51 19.39 -1.09
C TYR A 385 18.42 17.90 -1.37
N VAL A 386 19.55 17.21 -1.36
CA VAL A 386 19.62 15.74 -1.42
C VAL A 386 20.43 15.21 -0.25
N VAL A 387 19.90 14.18 0.41
CA VAL A 387 20.63 13.36 1.37
C VAL A 387 21.30 12.20 0.62
N GLU A 388 22.59 12.00 0.88
CA GLU A 388 23.38 10.91 0.31
C GLU A 388 24.01 10.09 1.45
N GLU A 389 23.86 8.77 1.39
CA GLU A 389 24.58 7.81 2.23
C GLU A 389 25.81 7.32 1.47
N LYS A 390 26.99 7.38 2.09
CA LYS A 390 28.25 6.87 1.53
C LYS A 390 28.61 5.48 2.02
#